data_AF-A0A2N2IJR2-F1
#
_entry.id   AF-A0A2N2IJR2-F1
#
_cell.length_a   1.000
_cell.length_b   1.000
_cell.length_c   1.000
_cell.angle_alpha   90.00
_cell.angle_beta   90.00
_cell.angle_gamma   90.00
#
_symmetry.space_group_name_H-M   'P 1'
#
loop_
_entity.id
_entity.type
_entity.pdbx_description
1 polymer ?
#
loop_
_entity_poly.entity_id
_entity_poly.type
_entity_poly.pdbx_seq_one_letter_code
_entity_poly.pdbx_strand_id
1 'polypeptide(L)' 'MPNLPTGVDPGAVTVTYSSNTSTVEEVLPHVTDDASCAGEGWHYDDNASPSRVILCPFTCNKMRYDYGGKLALSFGCT' A
#
# COMPACT_ATOMS: atom_id res chain seq x y z
N MET A 1 -5.87 17.28 -7.40
CA MET A 1 -5.18 15.99 -7.20
C MET A 1 -4.09 16.25 -6.17
N PRO A 2 -4.06 15.58 -5.02
CA PRO A 2 -3.08 15.90 -3.98
C PRO A 2 -1.70 15.42 -4.44
N ASN A 3 -0.79 16.36 -4.71
CA ASN A 3 0.62 16.08 -4.89
C ASN A 3 1.21 15.59 -3.57
N LEU A 4 2.16 14.66 -3.61
CA LEU A 4 2.94 14.29 -2.41
C LEU A 4 3.57 15.55 -1.80
N PRO A 5 3.55 15.72 -0.47
CA PRO A 5 4.27 16.79 0.19
C PRO A 5 5.76 16.73 -0.16
N THR A 6 6.37 17.85 -0.50
CA THR A 6 7.82 17.97 -0.67
C THR A 6 8.52 17.53 0.62
N GLY A 7 9.41 16.53 0.55
CA GLY A 7 10.15 15.96 1.69
C GLY A 7 9.75 14.54 2.09
N VAL A 8 8.79 13.94 1.38
CA VAL A 8 8.44 12.53 1.52
C VAL A 8 9.26 11.69 0.53
N ASP A 9 9.93 10.65 1.01
CA ASP A 9 10.67 9.69 0.18
C ASP A 9 9.74 8.54 -0.28
N PRO A 10 9.40 8.45 -1.58
CA PRO A 10 8.62 7.35 -2.10
C PRO A 10 9.34 5.99 -2.00
N GLY A 11 10.67 5.98 -1.90
CA GLY A 11 11.45 4.77 -1.63
C GLY A 11 11.28 4.24 -0.21
N ALA A 12 10.78 5.07 0.72
CA ALA A 12 10.61 4.74 2.13
C ALA A 12 9.12 4.65 2.53
N VAL A 13 8.29 4.03 1.69
CA VAL A 13 6.87 3.82 1.99
C VAL A 13 6.62 2.43 2.52
N THR A 14 5.91 2.37 3.65
CA THR A 14 5.43 1.12 4.24
C THR A 14 3.91 1.15 4.28
N VAL A 15 3.29 0.11 3.75
CA VAL A 15 1.83 -0.04 3.75
C VAL A 15 1.48 -1.16 4.74
N THR A 16 0.68 -0.84 5.75
CA THR A 16 0.21 -1.79 6.75
C THR A 16 -1.29 -1.92 6.74
N TYR A 17 -1.77 -3.14 6.94
CA TYR A 17 -3.18 -3.49 6.98
C TYR A 17 -3.55 -4.04 8.36
N SER A 18 -4.63 -3.53 8.93
CA SER A 18 -5.17 -4.01 10.21
C SER A 18 -6.62 -4.46 9.97
N SER A 19 -6.90 -5.76 10.12
CA SER A 19 -8.25 -6.31 9.95
C SER A 19 -9.19 -5.85 11.06
N ASN A 20 -10.51 -5.82 10.82
CA ASN A 20 -11.47 -5.56 11.89
C ASN A 20 -11.54 -6.68 12.96
N THR A 21 -11.08 -7.88 12.62
CA THR A 21 -11.12 -9.07 13.49
C THR A 21 -9.78 -9.35 14.18
N SER A 22 -8.70 -8.70 13.74
CA SER A 22 -7.35 -8.93 14.24
C SER A 22 -6.77 -7.64 14.81
N THR A 23 -6.07 -7.75 15.93
CA THR A 23 -5.30 -6.64 16.52
C THR A 23 -3.87 -6.55 15.98
N VAL A 24 -3.49 -7.48 15.10
CA VAL A 24 -2.15 -7.52 14.49
C VAL A 24 -2.18 -6.75 13.17
N GLU A 25 -1.25 -5.82 13.01
CA GLU A 25 -1.01 -5.15 11.72
C GLU A 25 -0.11 -6.01 10.83
N GLU A 26 -0.54 -6.24 9.60
CA GLU A 26 0.18 -6.97 8.58
C GLU A 26 0.88 -5.98 7.65
N VAL A 27 2.19 -6.12 7.48
CA VAL A 27 2.94 -5.34 6.49
C VAL A 27 2.69 -5.95 5.12
N LEU A 28 2.14 -5.16 4.20
CA LEU A 28 1.90 -5.59 2.83
C LEU A 28 3.20 -5.46 2.01
N PRO A 29 3.61 -6.51 1.28
CA PRO A 29 4.83 -6.45 0.49
C PRO A 29 4.67 -5.47 -0.67
N HIS A 30 5.72 -4.68 -0.91
CA HIS A 30 5.84 -3.85 -2.10
C HIS A 30 6.31 -4.72 -3.27
N VAL A 31 5.60 -4.68 -4.38
CA VAL A 31 5.96 -5.36 -5.64
C VAL A 31 6.21 -4.33 -6.74
N THR A 32 6.94 -4.72 -7.78
CA THR A 32 7.39 -3.80 -8.84
C THR A 32 6.24 -3.25 -9.68
N ASP A 33 5.23 -4.08 -9.94
CA ASP A 33 4.10 -3.77 -10.83
C ASP A 33 2.94 -4.75 -10.60
N ASP A 34 1.83 -4.50 -11.29
CA ASP A 34 0.63 -5.36 -11.26
C ASP A 34 0.93 -6.81 -11.70
N ALA A 35 1.84 -7.02 -12.66
CA ALA A 35 2.21 -8.36 -13.11
C ALA A 35 2.92 -9.16 -12.02
N SER A 36 3.53 -8.48 -11.04
CA SER A 36 4.20 -9.06 -9.88
C SER A 36 3.24 -9.37 -8.71
N CYS A 37 1.94 -9.07 -8.83
CA CYS A 37 0.92 -9.34 -7.82
C CYS A 37 0.54 -10.84 -7.76
N ALA A 38 1.43 -11.68 -7.21
CA ALA A 38 1.16 -13.09 -6.96
C ALA A 38 0.25 -13.36 -5.74
N GLY A 39 0.04 -12.36 -4.88
CA GLY A 39 -0.74 -12.49 -3.65
C GLY A 39 -1.08 -11.13 -3.04
N GLU A 40 -1.03 -11.03 -1.71
CA GLU A 40 -1.15 -9.75 -1.02
C GLU A 40 0.04 -8.86 -1.36
N GLY A 41 -0.21 -7.57 -1.58
CA GLY A 41 0.83 -6.59 -1.87
C GLY A 41 0.27 -5.28 -2.39
N TRP A 42 1.20 -4.40 -2.75
CA TRP A 42 0.93 -3.10 -3.36
C TRP A 42 2.09 -2.70 -4.28
N HIS A 43 1.84 -1.82 -5.23
CA HIS A 43 2.85 -1.27 -6.14
C HIS A 43 2.55 0.20 -6.47
N TYR A 44 3.52 0.88 -7.07
CA TYR A 44 3.31 2.21 -7.63
C TYR A 44 2.75 2.15 -9.04
N ASP A 45 2.07 3.22 -9.46
CA ASP A 45 1.69 3.41 -10.86
C ASP A 45 2.90 3.62 -11.78
N ASP A 46 3.92 4.33 -11.29
CA ASP A 46 5.20 4.52 -11.95
C ASP A 46 6.32 4.45 -10.90
N ASN A 47 7.32 3.58 -11.12
CA ASN A 47 8.41 3.38 -10.17
C ASN A 47 9.44 4.53 -10.17
N ALA A 48 9.55 5.27 -11.27
CA ALA A 48 10.49 6.39 -11.40
C ALA A 48 9.86 7.71 -10.90
N SER A 49 8.54 7.86 -11.03
CA SER A 49 7.81 9.04 -10.60
C SER A 49 6.43 8.66 -10.04
N PRO A 50 6.36 8.05 -8.84
CA PRO A 50 5.13 7.54 -8.28
C PRO A 50 4.12 8.65 -8.00
N SER A 51 2.91 8.50 -8.52
CA SER A 51 1.78 9.40 -8.27
C SER A 51 0.65 8.73 -7.50
N ARG A 52 0.62 7.39 -7.48
CA ARG A 52 -0.43 6.58 -6.83
C ARG A 52 0.16 5.29 -6.26
N VAL A 53 -0.35 4.90 -5.10
CA VAL A 53 -0.20 3.55 -4.55
C VAL A 53 -1.40 2.72 -4.99
N ILE A 54 -1.13 1.58 -5.62
CA ILE A 54 -2.13 0.64 -6.14
C ILE A 54 -2.00 -0.66 -5.35
N LEU A 55 -3.13 -1.13 -4.83
CA LEU A 55 -3.17 -2.42 -4.12
C LEU A 55 -3.29 -3.56 -5.11
N CYS A 56 -2.58 -4.65 -4.86
CA CYS A 56 -2.74 -5.88 -5.62
C CYS A 56 -4.19 -6.39 -5.54
N PRO A 57 -4.71 -7.08 -6.58
CA PRO A 57 -6.10 -7.54 -6.62
C PRO A 57 -6.52 -8.38 -5.40
N PHE A 58 -5.64 -9.22 -4.88
CA PHE A 58 -5.92 -10.04 -3.70
C PHE A 58 -6.13 -9.18 -2.44
N THR A 59 -5.22 -8.23 -2.20
CA THR A 59 -5.33 -7.26 -1.10
C THR A 59 -6.61 -6.41 -1.21
N CYS A 60 -6.90 -5.91 -2.42
CA CYS A 60 -8.10 -5.12 -2.67
C CYS A 60 -9.38 -5.93 -2.37
N ASN A 61 -9.44 -7.20 -2.78
CA ASN A 61 -10.56 -8.09 -2.49
C ASN A 61 -10.68 -8.37 -0.98
N LYS A 62 -9.58 -8.69 -0.29
CA LYS A 62 -9.58 -8.91 1.17
C LYS A 62 -10.19 -7.72 1.92
N MET A 63 -9.74 -6.51 1.60
CA MET A 63 -10.26 -5.28 2.21
C MET A 63 -11.72 -5.02 1.90
N ARG A 64 -12.18 -5.34 0.69
CA ARG A 64 -13.57 -5.14 0.27
C ARG A 64 -14.56 -5.95 1.13
N TYR A 65 -14.13 -7.09 1.67
CA TYR A 65 -14.95 -7.94 2.52
C TYR A 65 -14.72 -7.70 4.03
N ASP A 66 -13.71 -6.94 4.41
CA ASP A 66 -13.38 -6.60 5.80
C ASP A 66 -13.97 -5.24 6.20
N TYR A 67 -15.26 -5.26 6.57
CA TYR A 67 -15.96 -4.07 7.02
C TYR A 67 -15.39 -3.56 8.35
N GLY A 68 -14.50 -2.56 8.26
CA GLY A 68 -13.82 -1.95 9.40
C GLY A 68 -12.29 -2.13 9.39
N GLY A 69 -11.75 -2.86 8.41
CA GLY A 69 -10.33 -2.94 8.16
C GLY A 69 -9.72 -1.55 7.91
N LYS A 70 -8.47 -1.37 8.33
CA LYS A 70 -7.72 -0.12 8.22
C LYS A 70 -6.48 -0.33 7.36
N LEU A 71 -6.20 0.66 6.52
CA LEU A 71 -4.96 0.75 5.76
C LEU A 71 -4.19 1.98 6.25
N ALA A 72 -2.94 1.80 6.64
CA ALA A 72 -2.04 2.88 6.97
C ALA A 72 -0.88 2.93 5.99
N LEU A 73 -0.60 4.14 5.48
CA LEU A 73 0.57 4.42 4.66
C LEU A 73 1.52 5.26 5.50
N SER A 74 2.69 4.72 5.78
CA SER A 74 3.77 5.41 6.47
C SER A 74 4.80 5.84 5.44
N PHE A 75 5.10 7.13 5.45
CA PHE A 75 6.05 7.76 4.54
C PHE A 75 7.30 8.15 5.34
N GLY A 76 8.47 7.69 4.90
CA GLY A 76 9.74 8.18 5.40
C GLY A 76 9.96 9.65 5.00
N CYS A 77 10.62 10.40 5.88
CA CYS A 77 11.15 11.72 5.55
C CYS A 77 12.63 11.60 5.20
N THR A 78 13.09 12.40 4.25
CA THR A 78 14.51 12.56 3.90
C THR A 78 15.03 13.94 4.24
#